data_AF-A0AAD2FAF7-F1
#
_entry.id   AF-A0AAD2FAF7-F1
#
_cell.length_a   1.000
_cell.length_b   1.000
_cell.length_c   1.000
_cell.angle_alpha   90.00
_cell.angle_beta   90.00
_cell.angle_gamma   90.00
#
_symmetry.space_group_name_H-M   'P 1'
#
loop_
_entity.id
_entity.type
_entity.pdbx_description
1 polymer ?
#
loop_
_entity_poly.entity_id
_entity_poly.type
_entity_poly.pdbx_seq_one_letter_code
_entity_poly.pdbx_strand_id
1 'polypeptide(L)'
;MSRLIVVSNRVAPVAEGQGTAGGLAVGVFDALRETGGIWFGWSGETATTVSHEPNIVTKGNITYATVGLNRKDYDQYYRGFANATLWPIFHYRVDLSRYERQEYHGYRRVNAQFAHQLKALVQPDDILWVHDYHLIPFAAECRALGLTNRIGFFLHIPFPSPEILTTIPPHEDLMRALCAYDLVGFQTETDRVAFYDYIEREARGYIEQKEQNGPVHAYGHTLRAEVYPIGVHPDEIAQQAKASLARRNPFMRHASVRGERIAPQGQGQGQPPTKLIMSVDRLDYSKGLPERFRAFEQLLDDFPDHRRHVTFIQIAPTSRQDVQSYQQIRQRLEAESGRINGKHSELDWTPIRYINKQYERRVLMALFRSAQIGYVTPLRDGMNLVAKEYVAAQDPEDPGVLVLSRFAGAARELDAALIVNPYDTRGMAEALNRALTMPLEERKARYAHMMDRLRAANLTIWRERFVADLRNAPSQ
;
A
#
# COMPACT_ATOMS: atom_id res chain seq x y z
N MET A 1 -14.31 26.37 -10.29
CA MET A 1 -13.07 25.62 -10.01
C MET A 1 -13.06 24.42 -10.93
N SER A 2 -11.95 24.16 -11.61
CA SER A 2 -11.74 22.94 -12.41
C SER A 2 -12.08 21.69 -11.63
N ARG A 3 -12.82 20.75 -12.23
CA ARG A 3 -13.13 19.48 -11.56
C ARG A 3 -11.87 18.61 -11.54
N LEU A 4 -11.73 17.85 -10.47
CA LEU A 4 -10.73 16.79 -10.37
C LEU A 4 -11.33 15.50 -10.92
N ILE A 5 -10.67 14.90 -11.91
CA ILE A 5 -10.99 13.58 -12.43
C ILE A 5 -9.90 12.61 -11.97
N VAL A 6 -10.23 11.76 -11.02
CA VAL A 6 -9.34 10.69 -10.60
C VAL A 6 -9.55 9.46 -11.48
N VAL A 7 -8.46 8.91 -12.00
CA VAL A 7 -8.43 7.71 -12.83
C VAL A 7 -7.60 6.64 -12.11
N SER A 8 -8.20 5.52 -11.75
CA SER A 8 -7.47 4.40 -11.14
C SER A 8 -7.93 3.07 -11.72
N ASN A 9 -7.10 2.03 -11.61
CA ASN A 9 -7.48 0.72 -12.10
C ASN A 9 -8.79 0.23 -11.46
N ARG A 10 -8.93 0.31 -10.13
CA ARG A 10 -10.13 -0.12 -9.41
C ARG A 10 -10.82 1.09 -8.79
N VAL A 11 -12.13 1.19 -8.97
CA VAL A 11 -13.00 2.12 -8.22
C VAL A 11 -13.54 1.38 -7.00
N ALA A 12 -13.49 2.01 -5.82
CA ALA A 12 -14.04 1.40 -4.62
C ALA A 12 -15.55 1.15 -4.80
N PRO A 13 -16.08 0.01 -4.31
CA PRO A 13 -17.51 -0.25 -4.40
C PRO A 13 -18.27 0.87 -3.69
N VAL A 14 -19.32 1.32 -4.36
CA VAL A 14 -20.14 2.47 -3.98
C VAL A 14 -20.92 2.23 -2.66
N ALA A 15 -20.86 1.03 -2.08
CA ALA A 15 -21.51 0.68 -0.81
C ALA A 15 -20.61 0.99 0.40
N GLU A 16 -21.05 1.91 1.26
CA GLU A 16 -20.45 2.16 2.57
C GLU A 16 -20.28 0.85 3.33
N GLY A 17 -19.03 0.53 3.71
CA GLY A 17 -18.72 -0.62 4.58
C GLY A 17 -18.04 -1.82 3.91
N GLN A 18 -18.07 -1.95 2.58
CA GLN A 18 -17.21 -2.93 1.89
C GLN A 18 -15.85 -2.31 1.61
N GLY A 19 -15.04 -2.16 2.67
CA GLY A 19 -13.68 -1.65 2.53
C GLY A 19 -12.89 -2.52 1.56
N THR A 20 -12.43 -1.96 0.44
CA THR A 20 -11.44 -2.64 -0.39
C THR A 20 -10.10 -2.60 0.35
N ALA A 21 -9.48 -3.76 0.55
CA ALA A 21 -8.15 -3.82 1.14
C ALA A 21 -7.12 -3.27 0.14
N GLY A 22 -6.79 -1.99 0.25
CA GLY A 22 -5.78 -1.34 -0.58
C GLY A 22 -5.63 0.14 -0.25
N GLY A 23 -4.38 0.59 -0.01
CA GLY A 23 -4.11 1.97 0.40
C GLY A 23 -4.51 3.03 -0.64
N LEU A 24 -4.48 2.69 -1.93
CA LEU A 24 -4.90 3.56 -3.03
C LEU A 24 -6.36 4.01 -2.90
N ALA A 25 -7.28 3.07 -2.70
CA ALA A 25 -8.71 3.37 -2.69
C ALA A 25 -9.11 4.26 -1.51
N VAL A 26 -8.47 4.06 -0.34
CA VAL A 26 -8.66 4.91 0.84
C VAL A 26 -8.13 6.32 0.57
N GLY A 27 -6.89 6.42 0.08
CA GLY A 27 -6.24 7.70 -0.20
C GLY A 27 -7.00 8.56 -1.20
N VAL A 28 -7.43 7.96 -2.31
CA VAL A 28 -8.18 8.62 -3.39
C VAL A 28 -9.58 9.03 -2.96
N PHE A 29 -10.29 8.14 -2.23
CA PHE A 29 -11.64 8.44 -1.76
C PHE A 29 -11.65 9.67 -0.84
N ASP A 30 -10.73 9.70 0.14
CA ASP A 30 -10.62 10.83 1.06
C ASP A 30 -10.24 12.12 0.33
N ALA A 31 -9.38 12.02 -0.71
CA ALA A 31 -9.03 13.18 -1.54
C ALA A 31 -10.24 13.77 -2.28
N LEU A 32 -11.11 12.91 -2.84
CA LEU A 32 -12.33 13.32 -3.57
C LEU A 32 -13.47 13.75 -2.64
N ARG A 33 -13.55 13.21 -1.42
CA ARG A 33 -14.63 13.48 -0.46
C ARG A 33 -14.80 14.98 -0.20
N GLU A 34 -13.69 15.71 -0.10
CA GLU A 34 -13.71 17.15 0.20
C GLU A 34 -13.98 18.03 -1.03
N THR A 35 -13.38 17.71 -2.18
CA THR A 35 -13.44 18.58 -3.37
C THR A 35 -14.58 18.24 -4.32
N GLY A 36 -15.14 17.04 -4.21
CA GLY A 36 -15.96 16.43 -5.26
C GLY A 36 -15.14 16.14 -6.52
N GLY A 37 -15.82 15.65 -7.55
CA GLY A 37 -15.19 15.33 -8.83
C GLY A 37 -15.67 14.02 -9.43
N ILE A 38 -14.89 13.47 -10.36
CA ILE A 38 -15.18 12.20 -11.01
C ILE A 38 -14.16 11.16 -10.56
N TRP A 39 -14.61 9.96 -10.21
CA TRP A 39 -13.75 8.79 -10.07
C TRP A 39 -14.03 7.79 -11.19
N PHE A 40 -13.10 7.70 -12.13
CA PHE A 40 -13.16 6.79 -13.26
C PHE A 40 -12.28 5.54 -13.06
N GLY A 41 -12.76 4.37 -13.50
CA GLY A 41 -11.96 3.14 -13.51
C GLY A 41 -12.78 1.85 -13.67
N TRP A 42 -12.13 0.69 -13.47
CA TRP A 42 -12.81 -0.60 -13.54
C TRP A 42 -13.77 -0.79 -12.35
N SER A 43 -15.01 -1.22 -12.65
CA SER A 43 -16.02 -1.59 -11.64
C SER A 43 -15.56 -2.76 -10.77
N GLY A 44 -14.74 -3.63 -11.37
CA GLY A 44 -14.31 -4.85 -10.75
C GLY A 44 -14.99 -6.12 -11.22
N GLU A 45 -15.94 -5.98 -12.13
CA GLU A 45 -16.71 -7.06 -12.70
C GLU A 45 -16.13 -7.44 -14.06
N THR A 46 -16.13 -8.75 -14.33
CA THR A 46 -15.83 -9.27 -15.66
C THR A 46 -17.12 -9.69 -16.33
N ALA A 47 -17.37 -9.22 -17.55
CA ALA A 47 -18.59 -9.53 -18.31
C ALA A 47 -18.26 -10.07 -19.71
N THR A 48 -19.15 -10.89 -20.27
CA THR A 48 -18.99 -11.42 -21.64
C THR A 48 -19.09 -10.31 -22.68
N THR A 49 -20.01 -9.36 -22.46
CA THR A 49 -20.19 -8.15 -23.25
C THR A 49 -19.94 -6.95 -22.35
N VAL A 50 -19.08 -6.03 -22.79
CA VAL A 50 -18.75 -4.81 -22.05
C VAL A 50 -19.34 -3.63 -22.79
N SER A 51 -20.07 -2.77 -22.08
CA SER A 51 -20.56 -1.51 -22.63
C SER A 51 -19.40 -0.60 -23.01
N HIS A 52 -19.52 0.08 -24.15
CA HIS A 52 -18.60 1.14 -24.52
C HIS A 52 -18.78 2.38 -23.64
N GLU A 53 -19.98 2.61 -23.09
CA GLU A 53 -20.23 3.75 -22.19
C GLU A 53 -19.99 3.36 -20.73
N PRO A 54 -19.36 4.25 -19.93
CA PRO A 54 -19.20 4.03 -18.50
C PRO A 54 -20.55 4.06 -17.78
N ASN A 55 -20.71 3.20 -16.79
CA ASN A 55 -21.82 3.28 -15.85
C ASN A 55 -21.57 4.44 -14.87
N ILE A 56 -22.51 5.39 -14.82
CA ILE A 56 -22.38 6.62 -14.03
C ILE A 56 -23.30 6.57 -12.81
N VAL A 57 -22.73 6.72 -11.62
CA VAL A 57 -23.46 6.82 -10.35
C VAL A 57 -22.93 8.00 -9.56
N THR A 58 -23.80 8.92 -9.14
CA THR A 58 -23.40 10.04 -8.28
C THR A 58 -23.81 9.79 -6.83
N LYS A 59 -22.87 9.93 -5.89
CA LYS A 59 -23.13 9.93 -4.45
C LYS A 59 -22.46 11.12 -3.79
N GLY A 60 -23.25 11.94 -3.09
CA GLY A 60 -22.77 13.20 -2.55
C GLY A 60 -22.24 14.10 -3.66
N ASN A 61 -21.01 14.60 -3.50
CA ASN A 61 -20.29 15.43 -4.48
C ASN A 61 -19.37 14.62 -5.42
N ILE A 62 -19.42 13.28 -5.40
CA ILE A 62 -18.57 12.41 -6.23
C ILE A 62 -19.42 11.69 -7.28
N THR A 63 -19.00 11.78 -8.54
CA THR A 63 -19.52 10.98 -9.64
C THR A 63 -18.58 9.81 -9.93
N TYR A 64 -19.07 8.59 -9.77
CA TYR A 64 -18.36 7.35 -10.07
C TYR A 64 -18.68 6.95 -11.51
N ALA A 65 -17.66 6.86 -12.35
CA ALA A 65 -17.76 6.46 -13.75
C ALA A 65 -17.02 5.13 -13.95
N THR A 66 -17.75 4.02 -13.87
CA THR A 66 -17.15 2.68 -13.86
C THR A 66 -17.31 1.96 -15.19
N VAL A 67 -16.28 1.24 -15.61
CA VAL A 67 -16.29 0.42 -16.84
C VAL A 67 -16.08 -1.04 -16.49
N GLY A 68 -16.63 -1.95 -17.29
CA GLY A 68 -16.37 -3.39 -17.19
C GLY A 68 -15.11 -3.79 -17.96
N LEU A 69 -14.60 -5.00 -17.70
CA LEU A 69 -13.59 -5.64 -18.54
C LEU A 69 -14.13 -6.97 -19.04
N ASN A 70 -13.84 -7.35 -20.28
CA ASN A 70 -14.13 -8.71 -20.72
C ASN A 70 -13.07 -9.66 -20.15
N ARG A 71 -13.31 -10.97 -20.25
CA ARG A 71 -12.39 -11.94 -19.66
C ARG A 71 -10.98 -11.84 -20.24
N LYS A 72 -10.86 -11.66 -21.56
CA LYS A 72 -9.57 -11.54 -22.25
C LYS A 72 -8.81 -10.29 -21.78
N ASP A 73 -9.49 -9.17 -21.61
CA ASP A 73 -8.92 -7.93 -21.09
C ASP A 73 -8.45 -8.07 -19.66
N TYR A 74 -9.31 -8.61 -18.79
CA TYR A 74 -8.93 -8.88 -17.42
C TYR A 74 -7.69 -9.79 -17.33
N ASP A 75 -7.65 -10.84 -18.15
CA ASP A 75 -6.53 -11.78 -18.17
C ASP A 75 -5.24 -11.12 -18.70
N GLN A 76 -5.29 -10.40 -19.82
CA GLN A 76 -4.09 -9.82 -20.46
C GLN A 76 -3.57 -8.55 -19.75
N TYR A 77 -4.46 -7.61 -19.41
CA TYR A 77 -4.09 -6.34 -18.80
C TYR A 77 -3.85 -6.47 -17.29
N TYR A 78 -4.80 -7.04 -16.55
CA TYR A 78 -4.74 -7.05 -15.09
C TYR A 78 -3.95 -8.25 -14.55
N ARG A 79 -4.29 -9.49 -14.92
CA ARG A 79 -3.57 -10.68 -14.42
C ARG A 79 -2.20 -10.84 -15.07
N GLY A 80 -2.11 -10.56 -16.37
CA GLY A 80 -0.92 -10.63 -17.19
C GLY A 80 0.02 -9.46 -16.93
N PHE A 81 0.13 -8.53 -17.88
CA PHE A 81 1.21 -7.55 -17.87
C PHE A 81 1.32 -6.73 -16.57
N ALA A 82 0.21 -6.24 -16.02
CA ALA A 82 0.25 -5.43 -14.80
C ALA A 82 0.73 -6.22 -13.56
N ASN A 83 0.21 -7.42 -13.31
CA ASN A 83 0.49 -8.16 -12.07
C ASN A 83 1.47 -9.32 -12.20
N ALA A 84 1.72 -9.82 -13.41
CA ALA A 84 2.73 -10.84 -13.72
C ALA A 84 4.05 -10.25 -14.24
N THR A 85 4.06 -9.04 -14.81
CA THR A 85 5.29 -8.36 -15.28
C THR A 85 5.64 -7.14 -14.41
N LEU A 86 4.79 -6.10 -14.40
CA LEU A 86 5.12 -4.82 -13.75
C LEU A 86 5.25 -4.96 -12.23
N TRP A 87 4.24 -5.52 -11.56
CA TRP A 87 4.26 -5.67 -10.10
C TRP A 87 5.52 -6.39 -9.59
N PRO A 88 5.90 -7.60 -10.06
CA PRO A 88 7.11 -8.26 -9.59
C PRO A 88 8.37 -7.44 -9.87
N ILE A 89 8.54 -6.88 -11.07
CA ILE A 89 9.76 -6.13 -11.42
C ILE A 89 9.90 -4.85 -10.58
N PHE A 90 8.83 -4.07 -10.42
CA PHE A 90 8.83 -2.86 -9.60
C PHE A 90 9.06 -3.17 -8.11
N HIS A 91 8.78 -4.40 -7.67
CA HIS A 91 9.10 -4.91 -6.33
C HIS A 91 10.41 -5.71 -6.27
N TYR A 92 11.29 -5.57 -7.27
CA TYR A 92 12.63 -6.19 -7.31
C TYR A 92 12.59 -7.73 -7.30
N ARG A 93 11.51 -8.31 -7.82
CA ARG A 93 11.30 -9.76 -7.95
C ARG A 93 11.31 -10.17 -9.42
N VAL A 94 12.44 -9.90 -10.09
CA VAL A 94 12.66 -10.30 -11.50
C VAL A 94 12.46 -11.81 -11.67
N ASP A 95 12.82 -12.60 -10.66
CA ASP A 95 12.64 -14.06 -10.60
C ASP A 95 11.18 -14.51 -10.67
N LEU A 96 10.22 -13.65 -10.31
CA LEU A 96 8.78 -13.92 -10.38
C LEU A 96 8.10 -13.31 -11.59
N SER A 97 8.85 -12.53 -12.39
CA SER A 97 8.29 -11.85 -13.55
C SER A 97 8.07 -12.83 -14.70
N ARG A 98 6.90 -12.72 -15.34
CA ARG A 98 6.58 -13.39 -16.59
C ARG A 98 6.15 -12.35 -17.60
N TYR A 99 6.83 -12.29 -18.74
CA TYR A 99 6.46 -11.42 -19.85
C TYR A 99 5.87 -12.24 -21.01
N GLU A 100 4.70 -11.80 -21.48
CA GLU A 100 4.10 -12.28 -22.71
C GLU A 100 3.70 -11.10 -23.59
N ARG A 101 4.12 -11.12 -24.86
CA ARG A 101 3.85 -10.01 -25.79
C ARG A 101 2.35 -9.74 -25.97
N GLN A 102 1.52 -10.79 -25.99
CA GLN A 102 0.07 -10.66 -26.11
C GLN A 102 -0.56 -9.97 -24.89
N GLU A 103 0.00 -10.19 -23.69
CA GLU A 103 -0.44 -9.52 -22.46
C GLU A 103 -0.10 -8.03 -22.51
N TYR A 104 1.09 -7.66 -23.01
CA TYR A 104 1.44 -6.26 -23.25
C TYR A 104 0.51 -5.56 -24.26
N HIS A 105 0.16 -6.23 -25.37
CA HIS A 105 -0.82 -5.69 -26.31
C HIS A 105 -2.20 -5.50 -25.68
N GLY A 106 -2.65 -6.46 -24.86
CA GLY A 106 -3.89 -6.31 -24.08
C GLY A 106 -3.80 -5.14 -23.10
N TYR A 107 -2.65 -4.95 -22.44
CA TYR A 107 -2.42 -3.83 -21.54
C TYR A 107 -2.53 -2.46 -22.21
N ARG A 108 -1.93 -2.30 -23.39
CA ARG A 108 -2.07 -1.08 -24.21
C ARG A 108 -3.51 -0.88 -24.69
N ARG A 109 -4.16 -1.93 -25.16
CA ARG A 109 -5.54 -1.88 -25.65
C ARG A 109 -6.53 -1.43 -24.57
N VAL A 110 -6.41 -1.95 -23.34
CA VAL A 110 -7.28 -1.53 -22.22
C VAL A 110 -7.05 -0.07 -21.85
N ASN A 111 -5.80 0.40 -21.84
CA ASN A 111 -5.51 1.82 -21.61
C ASN A 111 -6.13 2.73 -22.68
N ALA A 112 -6.00 2.35 -23.96
CA ALA A 112 -6.62 3.09 -25.06
C ALA A 112 -8.15 3.11 -24.95
N GLN A 113 -8.75 1.97 -24.59
CA GLN A 113 -10.19 1.89 -24.33
C GLN A 113 -10.61 2.80 -23.18
N PHE A 114 -9.91 2.75 -22.04
CA PHE A 114 -10.23 3.60 -20.88
C PHE A 114 -10.14 5.09 -21.23
N ALA A 115 -9.12 5.51 -21.98
CA ALA A 115 -8.99 6.89 -22.43
C ALA A 115 -10.16 7.30 -23.35
N HIS A 116 -10.56 6.41 -24.27
CA HIS A 116 -11.71 6.62 -25.15
C HIS A 116 -13.03 6.79 -24.38
N GLN A 117 -13.25 5.95 -23.37
CA GLN A 117 -14.46 5.98 -22.53
C GLN A 117 -14.49 7.21 -21.63
N LEU A 118 -13.33 7.64 -21.11
CA LEU A 118 -13.24 8.83 -20.29
C LEU A 118 -13.47 10.11 -21.11
N LYS A 119 -13.04 10.16 -22.38
CA LYS A 119 -13.10 11.35 -23.24
C LYS A 119 -14.47 12.04 -23.24
N ALA A 120 -15.55 11.26 -23.24
CA ALA A 120 -16.92 11.79 -23.26
C ALA A 120 -17.32 12.55 -21.98
N LEU A 121 -16.59 12.36 -20.87
CA LEU A 121 -16.86 12.95 -19.56
C LEU A 121 -16.00 14.18 -19.26
N VAL A 122 -14.91 14.36 -20.02
CA VAL A 122 -13.88 15.40 -19.79
C VAL A 122 -14.34 16.73 -20.36
N GLN A 123 -14.26 17.78 -19.54
CA GLN A 123 -14.44 19.18 -19.91
C GLN A 123 -13.07 19.86 -20.10
N PRO A 124 -12.97 20.93 -20.90
CA PRO A 124 -11.68 21.55 -21.23
C PRO A 124 -10.84 22.01 -20.03
N ASP A 125 -11.48 22.39 -18.93
CA ASP A 125 -10.84 22.91 -17.72
C ASP A 125 -10.57 21.84 -16.66
N ASP A 126 -10.97 20.58 -16.88
CA ASP A 126 -10.76 19.50 -15.93
C ASP A 126 -9.27 19.16 -15.76
N ILE A 127 -8.94 18.66 -14.57
CA ILE A 127 -7.61 18.16 -14.23
C ILE A 127 -7.71 16.65 -14.01
N LEU A 128 -6.92 15.88 -14.73
CA LEU A 128 -6.89 14.43 -14.65
C LEU A 128 -5.74 13.99 -13.74
N TRP A 129 -6.05 13.18 -12.73
CA TRP A 129 -5.07 12.59 -11.84
C TRP A 129 -5.13 11.06 -11.93
N VAL A 130 -4.14 10.50 -12.60
CA VAL A 130 -4.03 9.08 -12.90
C VAL A 130 -3.19 8.39 -11.83
N HIS A 131 -3.65 7.25 -11.36
CA HIS A 131 -2.97 6.49 -10.32
C HIS A 131 -2.55 5.11 -10.78
N ASP A 132 -1.26 4.87 -10.51
CA ASP A 132 -0.62 3.57 -10.39
C ASP A 132 -0.27 2.84 -11.69
N TYR A 133 0.61 1.84 -11.55
CA TYR A 133 1.31 1.15 -12.64
C TYR A 133 0.42 0.51 -13.72
N HIS A 134 -0.87 0.31 -13.45
CA HIS A 134 -1.80 -0.22 -14.43
C HIS A 134 -2.06 0.77 -15.58
N LEU A 135 -1.88 2.07 -15.31
CA LEU A 135 -2.30 3.15 -16.18
C LEU A 135 -1.12 3.97 -16.73
N ILE A 136 0.09 3.40 -16.78
CA ILE A 136 1.27 4.10 -17.31
C ILE A 136 1.01 4.67 -18.72
N PRO A 137 0.36 3.96 -19.67
CA PRO A 137 0.11 4.51 -21.00
C PRO A 137 -0.98 5.58 -21.07
N PHE A 138 -1.78 5.77 -20.03
CA PHE A 138 -3.07 6.45 -20.13
C PHE A 138 -2.98 7.89 -20.68
N ALA A 139 -2.01 8.70 -20.22
CA ALA A 139 -1.83 10.06 -20.76
C ALA A 139 -1.53 10.05 -22.25
N ALA A 140 -0.65 9.16 -22.73
CA ALA A 140 -0.31 9.08 -24.15
C ALA A 140 -1.56 8.76 -25.00
N GLU A 141 -2.43 7.87 -24.51
CA GLU A 141 -3.70 7.56 -25.18
C GLU A 141 -4.68 8.76 -25.12
N CYS A 142 -4.73 9.51 -24.03
CA CYS A 142 -5.49 10.77 -23.95
C CYS A 142 -4.99 11.83 -24.94
N ARG A 143 -3.66 12.00 -25.06
CA ARG A 143 -3.04 12.93 -26.02
C ARG A 143 -3.36 12.53 -27.46
N ALA A 144 -3.30 11.24 -27.78
CA ALA A 144 -3.68 10.72 -29.11
C ALA A 144 -5.16 11.00 -29.45
N LEU A 145 -6.03 11.17 -28.45
CA LEU A 145 -7.43 11.55 -28.61
C LEU A 145 -7.67 13.07 -28.67
N GLY A 146 -6.62 13.89 -28.58
CA GLY A 146 -6.68 15.35 -28.63
C GLY A 146 -7.05 16.01 -27.29
N LEU A 147 -6.94 15.30 -26.16
CA LEU A 147 -7.13 15.92 -24.84
C LEU A 147 -5.92 16.79 -24.48
N THR A 148 -6.17 18.07 -24.22
CA THR A 148 -5.16 19.07 -23.82
C THR A 148 -5.19 19.39 -22.33
N ASN A 149 -6.07 18.72 -21.56
CA ASN A 149 -6.18 18.86 -20.12
C ASN A 149 -4.85 18.63 -19.39
N ARG A 150 -4.75 19.14 -18.17
CA ARG A 150 -3.63 18.77 -17.28
C ARG A 150 -3.78 17.32 -16.83
N ILE A 151 -2.76 16.50 -17.05
CA ILE A 151 -2.74 15.08 -16.68
C ILE A 151 -1.51 14.79 -15.82
N GLY A 152 -1.75 14.46 -14.55
CA GLY A 152 -0.72 14.00 -13.62
C GLY A 152 -0.78 12.49 -13.40
N PHE A 153 0.36 11.86 -13.18
CA PHE A 153 0.49 10.46 -12.78
C PHE A 153 1.06 10.38 -11.37
N PHE A 154 0.54 9.48 -10.53
CA PHE A 154 1.16 9.15 -9.25
C PHE A 154 1.36 7.63 -9.13
N LEU A 155 2.62 7.20 -8.97
CA LEU A 155 2.98 5.80 -8.80
C LEU A 155 2.94 5.42 -7.32
N HIS A 156 2.10 4.45 -6.95
CA HIS A 156 1.94 4.05 -5.55
C HIS A 156 2.94 2.99 -5.10
N ILE A 157 3.45 2.21 -6.05
CA ILE A 157 4.47 1.19 -5.84
C ILE A 157 5.88 1.79 -6.02
N PRO A 158 6.96 1.10 -5.63
CA PRO A 158 8.31 1.59 -5.84
C PRO A 158 8.62 1.77 -7.34
N PHE A 159 9.48 2.72 -7.69
CA PHE A 159 10.07 2.78 -9.04
C PHE A 159 11.44 2.06 -8.99
N PRO A 160 11.65 1.00 -9.80
CA PRO A 160 12.89 0.22 -9.74
C PRO A 160 14.06 0.97 -10.39
N SER A 161 15.30 0.63 -10.01
CA SER A 161 16.48 1.17 -10.67
C SER A 161 16.51 0.79 -12.16
N PRO A 162 17.22 1.55 -13.02
CA PRO A 162 17.27 1.26 -14.45
C PRO A 162 17.70 -0.16 -14.79
N GLU A 163 18.67 -0.72 -14.04
CA GLU A 163 19.17 -2.08 -14.24
C GLU A 163 18.10 -3.16 -14.00
N ILE A 164 17.11 -2.88 -13.16
CA ILE A 164 15.95 -3.75 -12.94
C ILE A 164 14.84 -3.42 -13.93
N LEU A 165 14.58 -2.14 -14.20
CA LEU A 165 13.49 -1.71 -15.09
C LEU A 165 13.69 -2.19 -16.53
N THR A 166 14.93 -2.17 -17.04
CA THR A 166 15.28 -2.61 -18.40
C THR A 166 15.12 -4.11 -18.62
N THR A 167 14.87 -4.89 -17.57
CA THR A 167 14.45 -6.29 -17.70
C THR A 167 13.03 -6.44 -18.27
N ILE A 168 12.21 -5.38 -18.26
CA ILE A 168 10.89 -5.34 -18.92
C ILE A 168 11.12 -5.17 -20.42
N PRO A 169 10.77 -6.13 -21.30
CA PRO A 169 11.11 -6.00 -22.71
C PRO A 169 10.58 -4.74 -23.41
N PRO A 170 9.36 -4.23 -23.12
CA PRO A 170 8.89 -2.93 -23.64
C PRO A 170 9.18 -1.74 -22.68
N HIS A 171 10.31 -1.73 -21.96
CA HIS A 171 10.63 -0.65 -21.00
C HIS A 171 10.65 0.74 -21.67
N GLU A 172 11.20 0.86 -22.88
CA GLU A 172 11.28 2.12 -23.61
C GLU A 172 9.89 2.67 -23.94
N ASP A 173 8.98 1.81 -24.44
CA ASP A 173 7.60 2.20 -24.73
C ASP A 173 6.87 2.69 -23.48
N LEU A 174 7.06 2.02 -22.35
CA LEU A 174 6.45 2.41 -21.07
C LEU A 174 6.95 3.78 -20.62
N MET A 175 8.26 4.02 -20.70
CA MET A 175 8.85 5.27 -20.25
C MET A 175 8.53 6.43 -21.18
N ARG A 176 8.45 6.18 -22.49
CA ARG A 176 7.92 7.14 -23.46
C ARG A 176 6.48 7.52 -23.11
N ALA A 177 5.62 6.55 -22.80
CA ALA A 177 4.24 6.82 -22.44
C ALA A 177 4.11 7.53 -21.07
N LEU A 178 4.99 7.22 -20.11
CA LEU A 178 5.08 7.93 -18.83
C LEU A 178 5.55 9.38 -19.00
N CYS A 179 6.35 9.69 -20.02
CA CYS A 179 6.76 11.06 -20.31
C CYS A 179 5.64 11.90 -20.95
N ALA A 180 4.50 11.31 -21.34
CA ALA A 180 3.35 12.05 -21.89
C ALA A 180 2.50 12.76 -20.82
N TYR A 181 2.78 12.52 -19.53
CA TYR A 181 2.16 13.24 -18.42
C TYR A 181 2.80 14.62 -18.23
N ASP A 182 2.06 15.56 -17.66
CA ASP A 182 2.57 16.89 -17.31
C ASP A 182 3.35 16.87 -15.98
N LEU A 183 2.92 15.99 -15.06
CA LEU A 183 3.55 15.76 -13.75
C LEU A 183 3.57 14.27 -13.42
N VAL A 184 4.73 13.75 -13.02
CA VAL A 184 4.90 12.38 -12.52
C VAL A 184 5.33 12.42 -11.05
N GLY A 185 4.49 11.90 -10.16
CA GLY A 185 4.75 11.83 -8.74
C GLY A 185 5.14 10.43 -8.26
N PHE A 186 6.08 10.39 -7.31
CA PHE A 186 6.57 9.17 -6.68
C PHE A 186 6.40 9.19 -5.16
N GLN A 187 6.49 8.03 -4.52
CA GLN A 187 6.38 7.90 -3.06
C GLN A 187 7.60 8.44 -2.33
N THR A 188 8.81 8.14 -2.84
CA THR A 188 10.06 8.50 -2.17
C THR A 188 11.07 9.12 -3.13
N GLU A 189 12.05 9.80 -2.56
CA GLU A 189 13.19 10.33 -3.31
C GLU A 189 14.00 9.22 -4.01
N THR A 190 14.03 8.01 -3.45
CA THR A 190 14.74 6.88 -4.09
C THR A 190 14.07 6.51 -5.41
N ASP A 191 12.74 6.58 -5.47
CA ASP A 191 11.96 6.27 -6.67
C ASP A 191 12.16 7.35 -7.75
N ARG A 192 12.16 8.63 -7.35
CA ARG A 192 12.38 9.75 -8.28
C ARG A 192 13.80 9.76 -8.85
N VAL A 193 14.81 9.51 -8.01
CA VAL A 193 16.20 9.38 -8.47
C VAL A 193 16.34 8.22 -9.46
N ALA A 194 15.72 7.07 -9.19
CA ALA A 194 15.73 5.95 -10.13
C ALA A 194 15.07 6.29 -11.48
N PHE A 195 14.00 7.10 -11.46
CA PHE A 195 13.40 7.64 -12.68
C PHE A 195 14.37 8.58 -13.43
N TYR A 196 15.01 9.52 -12.74
CA TYR A 196 16.03 10.39 -13.35
C TYR A 196 17.20 9.62 -13.93
N ASP A 197 17.70 8.61 -13.22
CA ASP A 197 18.77 7.74 -13.71
C ASP A 197 18.36 7.03 -15.01
N TYR A 198 17.10 6.58 -15.12
CA TYR A 198 16.60 6.01 -16.37
C TYR A 198 16.54 7.06 -17.49
N ILE A 199 16.05 8.26 -17.19
CA ILE A 199 15.94 9.33 -18.19
C ILE A 199 17.32 9.68 -18.77
N GLU A 200 18.34 9.84 -17.94
CA GLU A 200 19.68 10.24 -18.38
C GLU A 200 20.40 9.09 -19.10
N ARG A 201 20.33 7.86 -18.57
CA ARG A 201 21.15 6.74 -19.05
C ARG A 201 20.51 5.99 -20.22
N GLU A 202 19.21 5.73 -20.13
CA GLU A 202 18.48 4.90 -21.11
C GLU A 202 17.74 5.76 -22.13
N ALA A 203 16.99 6.77 -21.68
CA ALA A 203 16.22 7.64 -22.58
C ALA A 203 17.06 8.71 -23.30
N ARG A 204 18.30 8.94 -22.85
CA ARG A 204 19.19 10.02 -23.31
C ARG A 204 18.52 11.40 -23.23
N GLY A 205 17.63 11.57 -22.25
CA GLY A 205 17.03 12.84 -21.89
C GLY A 205 17.91 13.61 -20.91
N TYR A 206 17.38 14.72 -20.40
CA TYR A 206 18.05 15.51 -19.36
C TYR A 206 17.05 16.15 -18.41
N ILE A 207 17.52 16.51 -17.21
CA ILE A 207 16.76 17.26 -16.22
C ILE A 207 17.36 18.65 -16.15
N GLU A 208 16.59 19.65 -16.55
CA GLU A 208 16.97 21.05 -16.44
C GLU A 208 17.05 21.44 -14.96
N GLN A 209 18.13 22.10 -14.53
CA GLN A 209 18.31 22.53 -13.14
C GLN A 209 18.03 21.38 -12.15
N LYS A 210 18.75 20.26 -12.33
CA LYS A 210 18.50 18.98 -11.63
C LYS A 210 18.49 19.13 -10.12
N GLU A 211 19.36 19.97 -9.56
CA GLU A 211 19.45 20.26 -8.12
C GLU A 211 18.21 20.99 -7.58
N GLN A 212 17.44 21.64 -8.45
CA GLN A 212 16.19 22.34 -8.13
C GLN A 212 14.94 21.57 -8.56
N ASN A 213 15.09 20.30 -8.99
CA ASN A 213 13.99 19.48 -9.53
C ASN A 213 13.25 20.18 -10.68
N GLY A 214 13.99 20.81 -11.59
CA GLY A 214 13.42 21.46 -12.77
C GLY A 214 12.82 20.47 -13.79
N PRO A 215 12.37 20.99 -14.94
CA PRO A 215 11.70 20.18 -15.96
C PRO A 215 12.56 19.03 -16.49
N VAL A 216 11.92 17.89 -16.72
CA VAL A 216 12.48 16.69 -17.36
C VAL A 216 12.17 16.75 -18.85
N HIS A 217 13.18 16.52 -19.68
CA HIS A 217 13.07 16.53 -21.14
C HIS A 217 13.47 15.17 -21.70
N ALA A 218 12.51 14.42 -22.23
CA ALA A 218 12.74 13.09 -22.78
C ALA A 218 11.68 12.71 -23.82
N TYR A 219 12.06 11.95 -24.84
CA TYR A 219 11.16 11.47 -25.90
C TYR A 219 10.32 12.56 -26.60
N GLY A 220 10.83 13.79 -26.67
CA GLY A 220 10.09 14.94 -27.25
C GLY A 220 9.04 15.55 -26.33
N HIS A 221 9.00 15.14 -25.07
CA HIS A 221 8.09 15.62 -24.04
C HIS A 221 8.83 16.44 -22.97
N THR A 222 8.10 17.36 -22.36
CA THR A 222 8.57 18.15 -21.20
C THR A 222 7.59 17.98 -20.05
N LEU A 223 8.07 17.49 -18.90
CA LEU A 223 7.26 17.19 -17.72
C LEU A 223 7.97 17.60 -16.43
N ARG A 224 7.26 17.60 -15.31
CA ARG A 224 7.88 17.66 -13.97
C ARG A 224 7.84 16.28 -13.31
N ALA A 225 8.82 15.99 -12.46
CA ALA A 225 8.81 14.79 -11.63
C ALA A 225 9.17 15.12 -10.18
N GLU A 226 8.39 14.65 -9.21
CA GLU A 226 8.51 15.09 -7.80
C GLU A 226 8.03 14.02 -6.80
N VAL A 227 8.32 14.20 -5.51
CA VAL A 227 8.02 13.25 -4.43
C VAL A 227 6.82 13.71 -3.60
N TYR A 228 5.81 12.84 -3.49
CA TYR A 228 4.62 13.04 -2.68
C TYR A 228 4.33 11.78 -1.85
N PRO A 229 4.92 11.64 -0.65
CA PRO A 229 4.68 10.49 0.21
C PRO A 229 3.21 10.43 0.63
N ILE A 230 2.50 9.35 0.31
CA ILE A 230 1.07 9.24 0.68
C ILE A 230 0.91 9.08 2.21
N GLY A 231 0.07 9.92 2.80
CA GLY A 231 -0.20 9.96 4.23
C GLY A 231 -1.48 9.21 4.67
N VAL A 232 -1.86 9.43 5.92
CA VAL A 232 -3.15 9.04 6.50
C VAL A 232 -3.74 10.23 7.26
N HIS A 233 -4.96 10.12 7.80
CA HIS A 233 -5.51 11.04 8.79
C HIS A 233 -5.26 10.48 10.20
N PRO A 234 -4.12 10.79 10.85
CA PRO A 234 -3.70 10.10 12.07
C PRO A 234 -4.66 10.31 13.24
N ASP A 235 -5.20 11.53 13.41
CA ASP A 235 -6.09 11.84 14.52
C ASP A 235 -7.50 11.21 14.35
N GLU A 236 -8.01 11.12 13.11
CA GLU A 236 -9.25 10.38 12.81
C GLU A 236 -9.10 8.89 13.14
N ILE A 237 -7.94 8.30 12.78
CA ILE A 237 -7.61 6.91 13.10
C ILE A 237 -7.55 6.71 14.62
N ALA A 238 -6.87 7.60 15.35
CA ALA A 238 -6.77 7.54 16.81
C ALA A 238 -8.15 7.56 17.47
N GLN A 239 -9.03 8.46 17.01
CA GLN A 239 -10.41 8.57 17.50
C GLN A 239 -11.22 7.30 17.18
N GLN A 240 -11.10 6.77 15.96
CA GLN A 240 -11.78 5.55 15.53
C GLN A 240 -11.32 4.33 16.34
N ALA A 241 -10.01 4.20 16.58
CA ALA A 241 -9.43 3.12 17.38
C ALA A 241 -9.98 3.15 18.81
N LYS A 242 -9.98 4.34 19.45
CA LYS A 242 -10.52 4.56 20.81
C LYS A 242 -12.00 4.22 20.88
N ALA A 243 -12.81 4.69 19.93
CA ALA A 243 -14.25 4.44 19.91
C ALA A 243 -14.59 2.95 19.68
N SER A 244 -13.78 2.25 18.88
CA SER A 244 -14.02 0.85 18.52
C SER A 244 -13.67 -0.12 19.66
N LEU A 245 -12.63 0.20 20.45
CA LEU A 245 -12.30 -0.54 21.69
C LEU A 245 -13.45 -0.51 22.70
N ALA A 246 -14.10 0.65 22.89
CA ALA A 246 -15.19 0.80 23.85
C ALA A 246 -16.44 -0.03 23.49
N ARG A 247 -16.61 -0.40 22.21
CA ARG A 247 -17.85 -1.02 21.72
C ARG A 247 -17.78 -2.54 21.56
N ARG A 248 -16.61 -3.12 21.25
CA ARG A 248 -16.42 -4.58 21.02
C ARG A 248 -14.91 -4.87 20.90
N ASN A 249 -14.26 -5.31 21.98
CA ASN A 249 -12.94 -5.96 21.86
C ASN A 249 -13.14 -7.47 21.64
N PRO A 250 -12.85 -8.04 20.45
CA PRO A 250 -12.98 -9.48 20.20
C PRO A 250 -12.07 -10.32 21.12
N PHE A 251 -10.93 -9.76 21.57
CA PHE A 251 -9.97 -10.45 22.43
C PHE A 251 -10.40 -10.46 23.90
N MET A 252 -11.18 -9.49 24.36
CA MET A 252 -11.76 -9.53 25.72
C MET A 252 -12.77 -10.68 25.90
N ARG A 253 -13.48 -11.09 24.84
CA ARG A 253 -14.39 -12.24 24.92
C ARG A 253 -13.65 -13.57 25.07
N HIS A 254 -12.49 -13.75 24.46
CA HIS A 254 -11.75 -15.01 24.55
C HIS A 254 -10.93 -15.15 25.84
N ALA A 255 -10.50 -14.05 26.47
CA ALA A 255 -9.99 -14.08 27.84
C ALA A 255 -11.09 -14.52 28.84
N SER A 256 -12.34 -14.08 28.62
CA SER A 256 -13.47 -14.41 29.51
C SER A 256 -14.03 -15.83 29.35
N VAL A 257 -13.71 -16.58 28.28
CA VAL A 257 -14.22 -17.96 28.08
C VAL A 257 -13.29 -19.02 28.68
N ARG A 258 -12.05 -18.66 29.06
CA ARG A 258 -11.08 -19.57 29.72
C ARG A 258 -10.89 -19.34 31.22
N GLY A 259 -11.82 -18.67 31.89
CA GLY A 259 -11.75 -18.51 33.35
C GLY A 259 -10.64 -17.54 33.83
N GLU A 260 -9.94 -16.87 32.94
CA GLU A 260 -9.09 -15.73 33.27
C GLU A 260 -9.98 -14.50 33.48
N ARG A 261 -10.61 -14.45 34.65
CA ARG A 261 -11.06 -13.19 35.23
C ARG A 261 -9.83 -12.28 35.29
N ILE A 262 -9.91 -11.13 34.64
CA ILE A 262 -9.19 -9.94 35.13
C ILE A 262 -9.74 -9.74 36.54
N ALA A 263 -9.03 -10.27 37.54
CA ALA A 263 -9.42 -10.08 38.92
C ALA A 263 -9.44 -8.57 39.19
N PRO A 264 -10.50 -8.02 39.80
CA PRO A 264 -10.43 -6.68 40.34
C PRO A 264 -9.31 -6.68 41.38
N GLN A 265 -8.48 -5.63 41.34
CA GLN A 265 -7.37 -5.35 42.25
C GLN A 265 -7.44 -6.11 43.59
N GLY A 266 -6.69 -7.20 43.69
CA GLY A 266 -6.72 -8.08 44.86
C GLY A 266 -5.75 -9.25 44.72
N GLN A 267 -4.51 -9.02 45.16
CA GLN A 267 -3.54 -9.98 45.76
C GLN A 267 -3.48 -11.45 45.23
N GLY A 268 -3.64 -11.68 43.93
CA GLY A 268 -3.27 -12.96 43.30
C GLY A 268 -2.12 -12.76 42.33
N GLN A 269 -1.08 -13.60 42.38
CA GLN A 269 -0.05 -13.72 41.34
C GLN A 269 -0.71 -14.27 40.05
N GLY A 270 -1.46 -13.43 39.35
CA GLY A 270 -1.97 -13.74 38.01
C GLY A 270 -0.84 -13.67 36.99
N GLN A 271 -0.81 -14.59 36.03
CA GLN A 271 0.12 -14.51 34.91
C GLN A 271 -0.01 -13.13 34.23
N PRO A 272 1.13 -12.49 33.87
CA PRO A 272 1.08 -11.23 33.14
C PRO A 272 0.29 -11.41 31.83
N PRO A 273 -0.48 -10.39 31.40
CA PRO A 273 -1.26 -10.49 30.17
C PRO A 273 -0.35 -10.78 28.97
N THR A 274 -0.76 -11.73 28.12
CA THR A 274 -0.01 -12.10 26.92
C THR A 274 0.15 -10.90 25.99
N LYS A 275 1.39 -10.55 25.65
CA LYS A 275 1.70 -9.49 24.69
C LYS A 275 1.29 -9.90 23.28
N LEU A 276 0.89 -8.93 22.47
CA LEU A 276 0.44 -9.13 21.10
C LEU A 276 1.39 -8.46 20.10
N ILE A 277 1.88 -9.27 19.17
CA ILE A 277 2.52 -8.80 17.94
C ILE A 277 1.45 -8.86 16.84
N MET A 278 1.28 -7.78 16.08
CA MET A 278 0.27 -7.70 15.03
C MET A 278 0.87 -7.33 13.68
N SER A 279 0.50 -8.11 12.66
CA SER A 279 0.77 -7.83 11.25
C SER A 279 -0.50 -7.94 10.44
N VAL A 280 -0.69 -7.01 9.51
CA VAL A 280 -1.82 -7.01 8.56
C VAL A 280 -1.26 -6.70 7.19
N ASP A 281 -1.35 -7.65 6.27
CA ASP A 281 -0.81 -7.50 4.94
C ASP A 281 -1.67 -8.27 3.96
N ARG A 282 -1.84 -7.76 2.74
CA ARG A 282 -2.33 -8.64 1.66
C ARG A 282 -1.37 -9.81 1.51
N LEU A 283 -1.92 -11.00 1.25
CA LEU A 283 -1.11 -12.17 0.96
C LEU A 283 -0.34 -11.94 -0.36
N ASP A 284 0.88 -11.43 -0.28
CA ASP A 284 1.67 -10.96 -1.42
C ASP A 284 3.17 -11.16 -1.14
N TYR A 285 3.92 -11.57 -2.16
CA TYR A 285 5.34 -11.89 -2.03
C TYR A 285 6.24 -10.67 -1.73
N SER A 286 5.76 -9.46 -1.99
CA SER A 286 6.44 -8.23 -1.59
C SER A 286 6.53 -8.06 -0.06
N LYS A 287 5.68 -8.76 0.71
CA LYS A 287 5.45 -8.50 2.14
C LYS A 287 6.40 -9.24 3.09
N GLY A 288 7.28 -10.11 2.58
CA GLY A 288 8.28 -10.79 3.40
C GLY A 288 7.68 -11.66 4.51
N LEU A 289 6.47 -12.19 4.29
CA LEU A 289 5.73 -12.92 5.31
C LEU A 289 6.47 -14.19 5.78
N PRO A 290 7.13 -14.99 4.91
CA PRO A 290 7.91 -16.14 5.37
C PRO A 290 9.09 -15.73 6.26
N GLU A 291 9.83 -14.69 5.88
CA GLU A 291 10.95 -14.15 6.65
C GLU A 291 10.48 -13.64 8.01
N ARG A 292 9.31 -12.99 8.05
CA ARG A 292 8.66 -12.52 9.27
C ARG A 292 8.30 -13.66 10.23
N PHE A 293 7.74 -14.75 9.71
CA PHE A 293 7.37 -15.91 10.53
C PHE A 293 8.63 -16.57 11.12
N ARG A 294 9.70 -16.69 10.32
CA ARG A 294 10.98 -17.23 10.77
C ARG A 294 11.66 -16.36 11.82
N ALA A 295 11.55 -15.04 11.72
CA ALA A 295 12.09 -14.16 12.77
C ALA A 295 11.32 -14.25 14.08
N PHE A 296 10.00 -14.46 14.02
CA PHE A 296 9.23 -14.76 15.22
C PHE A 296 9.60 -16.13 15.82
N GLU A 297 9.83 -17.16 15.00
CA GLU A 297 10.40 -18.42 15.49
C GLU A 297 11.77 -18.22 16.15
N GLN A 298 12.67 -17.50 15.47
CA GLN A 298 14.01 -17.19 15.98
C GLN A 298 13.95 -16.44 17.32
N LEU A 299 12.99 -15.51 17.50
CA LEU A 299 12.72 -14.87 18.79
C LEU A 299 12.40 -15.90 19.88
N LEU A 300 11.54 -16.87 19.60
CA LEU A 300 11.15 -17.90 20.57
C LEU A 300 12.29 -18.87 20.87
N ASP A 301 13.20 -19.10 19.92
CA ASP A 301 14.39 -19.93 20.11
C ASP A 301 15.45 -19.21 20.96
N ASP A 302 15.81 -17.97 20.59
CA ASP A 302 16.90 -17.21 21.20
C ASP A 302 16.52 -16.58 22.55
N PHE A 303 15.24 -16.25 22.73
CA PHE A 303 14.72 -15.56 23.91
C PHE A 303 13.54 -16.34 24.51
N PRO A 304 13.80 -17.50 25.15
CA PRO A 304 12.76 -18.43 25.60
C PRO A 304 11.80 -17.85 26.65
N ASP A 305 12.19 -16.77 27.34
CA ASP A 305 11.33 -16.06 28.30
C ASP A 305 10.05 -15.51 27.66
N HIS A 306 10.04 -15.27 26.35
CA HIS A 306 8.84 -14.82 25.64
C HIS A 306 7.85 -15.95 25.36
N ARG A 307 8.26 -17.22 25.46
CA ARG A 307 7.35 -18.37 25.23
C ARG A 307 6.19 -18.29 26.21
N ARG A 308 4.97 -18.50 25.72
CA ARG A 308 3.70 -18.36 26.47
C ARG A 308 3.37 -16.93 26.94
N HIS A 309 4.27 -15.97 26.78
CA HIS A 309 4.05 -14.56 27.16
C HIS A 309 3.80 -13.64 25.95
N VAL A 310 3.97 -14.16 24.72
CA VAL A 310 3.67 -13.42 23.48
C VAL A 310 2.87 -14.27 22.49
N THR A 311 1.95 -13.64 21.76
CA THR A 311 1.26 -14.25 20.61
C THR A 311 1.43 -13.35 19.38
N PHE A 312 1.76 -13.95 18.25
CA PHE A 312 1.84 -13.27 16.97
C PHE A 312 0.56 -13.50 16.15
N ILE A 313 -0.11 -12.41 15.78
CA ILE A 313 -1.31 -12.42 14.94
C ILE A 313 -0.95 -11.90 13.55
N GLN A 314 -1.12 -12.75 12.54
CA GLN A 314 -1.00 -12.37 11.14
C GLN A 314 -2.38 -12.43 10.48
N ILE A 315 -2.92 -11.26 10.13
CA ILE A 315 -4.10 -11.16 9.26
C ILE A 315 -3.60 -11.01 7.82
N ALA A 316 -3.98 -11.95 6.96
CA ALA A 316 -3.54 -12.00 5.58
C ALA A 316 -4.72 -12.20 4.61
N PRO A 317 -5.54 -11.18 4.33
CA PRO A 317 -6.63 -11.31 3.37
C PRO A 317 -6.08 -11.79 2.02
N THR A 318 -6.76 -12.78 1.43
CA THR A 318 -6.44 -13.23 0.07
C THR A 318 -6.46 -12.07 -0.93
N SER A 319 -5.51 -12.10 -1.85
CA SER A 319 -5.43 -11.18 -2.99
C SER A 319 -5.06 -12.00 -4.22
N ARG A 320 -5.62 -11.65 -5.38
CA ARG A 320 -5.22 -12.19 -6.70
C ARG A 320 -5.12 -13.72 -6.72
N GLN A 321 -6.14 -14.40 -6.19
CA GLN A 321 -6.15 -15.87 -5.99
C GLN A 321 -5.89 -16.68 -7.27
N ASP A 322 -6.19 -16.10 -8.43
CA ASP A 322 -6.02 -16.74 -9.75
C ASP A 322 -4.58 -16.66 -10.28
N VAL A 323 -3.65 -16.03 -9.57
CA VAL A 323 -2.25 -15.89 -9.98
C VAL A 323 -1.40 -16.94 -9.25
N GLN A 324 -0.64 -17.74 -10.00
CA GLN A 324 0.09 -18.90 -9.48
C GLN A 324 1.07 -18.55 -8.33
N SER A 325 1.80 -17.45 -8.44
CA SER A 325 2.74 -16.99 -7.41
C SER A 325 2.05 -16.67 -6.08
N TYR A 326 0.78 -16.24 -6.10
CA TYR A 326 -0.03 -15.98 -4.90
C TYR A 326 -0.49 -17.28 -4.22
N GLN A 327 -0.76 -18.32 -5.01
CA GLN A 327 -1.12 -19.65 -4.48
C GLN A 327 0.09 -20.31 -3.80
N GLN A 328 1.28 -20.18 -4.39
CA GLN A 328 2.51 -20.73 -3.83
C GLN A 328 2.90 -20.08 -2.49
N ILE A 329 2.84 -18.75 -2.39
CA ILE A 329 3.12 -18.07 -1.11
C ILE A 329 2.11 -18.44 -0.04
N ARG A 330 0.83 -18.66 -0.40
CA ARG A 330 -0.20 -19.13 0.53
C ARG A 330 0.19 -20.45 1.18
N GLN A 331 0.48 -21.45 0.34
CA GLN A 331 0.84 -22.80 0.79
C GLN A 331 2.09 -22.77 1.67
N ARG A 332 3.09 -21.98 1.28
CA ARG A 332 4.32 -21.80 2.07
C ARG A 332 4.03 -21.21 3.45
N LEU A 333 3.16 -20.21 3.55
CA LEU A 333 2.83 -19.59 4.85
C LEU A 333 1.97 -20.49 5.74
N GLU A 334 1.01 -21.21 5.16
CA GLU A 334 0.22 -22.21 5.87
C GLU A 334 1.15 -23.30 6.46
N ALA A 335 2.10 -23.80 5.67
CA ALA A 335 3.10 -24.75 6.14
C ALA A 335 4.03 -24.18 7.24
N GLU A 336 4.56 -22.97 7.07
CA GLU A 336 5.44 -22.33 8.06
C GLU A 336 4.71 -22.08 9.40
N SER A 337 3.47 -21.56 9.35
CA SER A 337 2.66 -21.40 10.57
C SER A 337 2.40 -22.74 11.28
N GLY A 338 2.07 -23.79 10.52
CA GLY A 338 1.86 -25.14 11.07
C GLY A 338 3.13 -25.70 11.72
N ARG A 339 4.28 -25.55 11.05
CA ARG A 339 5.58 -26.00 11.56
C ARG A 339 5.98 -25.27 12.85
N ILE A 340 5.89 -23.95 12.87
CA ILE A 340 6.26 -23.14 14.04
C ILE A 340 5.31 -23.42 15.22
N ASN A 341 4.00 -23.49 14.95
CA ASN A 341 3.03 -23.85 15.99
C ASN A 341 3.27 -25.29 16.49
N GLY A 342 3.58 -26.26 15.62
CA GLY A 342 3.89 -27.62 16.04
C GLY A 342 5.13 -27.73 16.93
N LYS A 343 6.11 -26.84 16.75
CA LYS A 343 7.34 -26.78 17.54
C LYS A 343 7.15 -26.13 18.92
N HIS A 344 6.32 -25.10 19.02
CA HIS A 344 6.26 -24.23 20.21
C HIS A 344 4.90 -24.18 20.92
N SER A 345 3.82 -24.74 20.37
CA SER A 345 2.50 -24.66 21.02
C SER A 345 2.45 -25.48 22.30
N GLU A 346 1.62 -25.01 23.23
CA GLU A 346 1.23 -25.73 24.44
C GLU A 346 -0.31 -25.88 24.45
N LEU A 347 -0.86 -26.65 25.38
CA LEU A 347 -2.32 -26.85 25.51
C LEU A 347 -3.11 -25.52 25.59
N ASP A 348 -2.52 -24.52 26.24
CA ASP A 348 -3.11 -23.21 26.45
C ASP A 348 -2.61 -22.12 25.48
N TRP A 349 -1.57 -22.38 24.69
CA TRP A 349 -0.87 -21.36 23.91
C TRP A 349 -0.65 -21.76 22.44
N THR A 350 -1.11 -20.90 21.53
CA THR A 350 -0.81 -20.98 20.09
C THR A 350 0.06 -19.78 19.70
N PRO A 351 1.35 -19.97 19.37
CA PRO A 351 2.30 -18.90 19.10
C PRO A 351 1.90 -18.00 17.93
N ILE A 352 1.51 -18.58 16.79
CA ILE A 352 1.08 -17.86 15.59
C ILE A 352 -0.40 -18.09 15.33
N ARG A 353 -1.19 -17.01 15.35
CA ARG A 353 -2.57 -16.96 14.88
C ARG A 353 -2.60 -16.38 13.46
N TYR A 354 -2.54 -17.28 12.48
CA TYR A 354 -2.64 -16.93 11.06
C TYR A 354 -4.10 -16.94 10.60
N ILE A 355 -4.59 -15.80 10.08
CA ILE A 355 -5.97 -15.61 9.69
C ILE A 355 -6.04 -15.10 8.25
N ASN A 356 -6.50 -15.97 7.35
CA ASN A 356 -6.73 -15.61 5.95
C ASN A 356 -8.17 -15.10 5.71
N LYS A 357 -8.52 -13.99 6.38
CA LYS A 357 -9.83 -13.34 6.25
C LYS A 357 -9.68 -11.84 6.19
N GLN A 358 -10.61 -11.20 5.49
CA GLN A 358 -10.71 -9.75 5.47
C GLN A 358 -11.45 -9.25 6.71
N TYR A 359 -10.96 -8.15 7.26
CA TYR A 359 -11.59 -7.45 8.38
C TYR A 359 -11.88 -6.01 7.98
N GLU A 360 -12.93 -5.46 8.58
CA GLU A 360 -13.24 -4.04 8.44
C GLU A 360 -12.11 -3.20 9.06
N ARG A 361 -11.78 -2.08 8.41
CA ARG A 361 -10.72 -1.17 8.85
C ARG A 361 -10.88 -0.74 10.31
N ARG A 362 -12.11 -0.45 10.75
CA ARG A 362 -12.40 -0.06 12.15
C ARG A 362 -12.00 -1.13 13.18
N VAL A 363 -12.16 -2.41 12.81
CA VAL A 363 -11.76 -3.52 13.67
C VAL A 363 -10.25 -3.58 13.75
N LEU A 364 -9.56 -3.46 12.61
CA LEU A 364 -8.10 -3.44 12.56
C LEU A 364 -7.50 -2.32 13.42
N MET A 365 -8.06 -1.11 13.41
CA MET A 365 -7.57 0.00 14.25
C MET A 365 -7.69 -0.32 15.75
N ALA A 366 -8.79 -0.95 16.19
CA ALA A 366 -8.93 -1.38 17.59
C ALA A 366 -7.92 -2.46 17.98
N LEU A 367 -7.62 -3.37 17.04
CA LEU A 367 -6.62 -4.41 17.25
C LEU A 367 -5.20 -3.83 17.30
N PHE A 368 -4.86 -2.90 16.41
CA PHE A 368 -3.58 -2.19 16.45
C PHE A 368 -3.38 -1.47 17.79
N ARG A 369 -4.41 -0.78 18.29
CA ARG A 369 -4.37 -0.10 19.58
C ARG A 369 -4.15 -1.05 20.77
N SER A 370 -4.52 -2.32 20.63
CA SER A 370 -4.30 -3.35 21.67
C SER A 370 -2.95 -4.05 21.55
N ALA A 371 -2.24 -3.88 20.44
CA ALA A 371 -1.03 -4.63 20.13
C ALA A 371 0.22 -3.87 20.55
N GLN A 372 1.05 -4.51 21.38
CA GLN A 372 2.32 -3.95 21.85
C GLN A 372 3.34 -3.80 20.71
N ILE A 373 3.21 -4.56 19.63
CA ILE A 373 4.10 -4.47 18.47
C ILE A 373 3.31 -4.46 17.17
N GLY A 374 3.57 -3.46 16.34
CA GLY A 374 3.19 -3.44 14.94
C GLY A 374 4.35 -3.97 14.12
N TYR A 375 4.17 -5.10 13.45
CA TYR A 375 5.26 -5.80 12.78
C TYR A 375 5.12 -5.75 11.26
N VAL A 376 5.81 -4.81 10.63
CA VAL A 376 5.62 -4.43 9.24
C VAL A 376 6.94 -4.56 8.48
N THR A 377 7.21 -5.76 7.95
CA THR A 377 8.52 -6.09 7.37
C THR A 377 8.49 -6.50 5.90
N PRO A 378 7.93 -5.67 4.98
CA PRO A 378 7.96 -5.99 3.57
C PRO A 378 9.38 -6.04 3.00
N LEU A 379 9.61 -6.94 2.04
CA LEU A 379 10.86 -6.99 1.26
C LEU A 379 10.99 -5.76 0.35
N ARG A 380 9.86 -5.25 -0.15
CA ARG A 380 9.77 -3.98 -0.87
C ARG A 380 8.36 -3.44 -0.78
N ASP A 381 8.18 -2.15 -0.52
CA ASP A 381 6.87 -1.52 -0.47
C ASP A 381 6.99 -0.03 -0.81
N GLY A 382 6.12 0.48 -1.68
CA GLY A 382 6.15 1.89 -2.10
C GLY A 382 5.94 2.83 -0.93
N MET A 383 5.12 2.44 0.05
CA MET A 383 4.90 3.23 1.28
C MET A 383 4.63 2.36 2.50
N ASN A 384 3.60 1.51 2.43
CA ASN A 384 2.99 0.78 3.54
C ASN A 384 2.17 1.65 4.52
N LEU A 385 0.88 1.83 4.21
CA LEU A 385 -0.04 2.57 5.10
C LEU A 385 -0.33 1.84 6.42
N VAL A 386 -0.18 0.52 6.49
CA VAL A 386 -0.41 -0.23 7.73
C VAL A 386 0.56 0.20 8.83
N ALA A 387 1.81 0.54 8.47
CA ALA A 387 2.76 1.14 9.42
C ALA A 387 2.25 2.47 10.00
N LYS A 388 1.76 3.36 9.12
CA LYS A 388 1.21 4.67 9.53
C LYS A 388 -0.06 4.51 10.37
N GLU A 389 -0.95 3.60 9.98
CA GLU A 389 -2.18 3.29 10.70
C GLU A 389 -1.91 2.65 12.08
N TYR A 390 -0.93 1.76 12.19
CA TYR A 390 -0.55 1.16 13.47
C TYR A 390 -0.13 2.23 14.47
N VAL A 391 0.78 3.14 14.07
CA VAL A 391 1.22 4.25 14.91
C VAL A 391 0.04 5.13 15.27
N ALA A 392 -0.75 5.57 14.29
CA ALA A 392 -1.89 6.44 14.51
C ALA A 392 -2.95 5.86 15.48
N ALA A 393 -3.10 4.53 15.51
CA ALA A 393 -4.07 3.88 16.38
C ALA A 393 -3.67 3.82 17.87
N GLN A 394 -2.39 3.99 18.20
CA GLN A 394 -1.86 3.75 19.56
C GLN A 394 -2.44 4.69 20.62
N ASP A 395 -2.42 4.21 21.87
CA ASP A 395 -2.70 5.05 23.04
C ASP A 395 -1.45 5.86 23.42
N PRO A 396 -1.49 7.21 23.43
CA PRO A 396 -0.35 8.01 23.85
C PRO A 396 0.19 7.69 25.25
N GLU A 397 -0.66 7.18 26.15
CA GLU A 397 -0.23 6.88 27.53
C GLU A 397 0.46 5.51 27.67
N ASP A 398 0.21 4.58 26.74
CA ASP A 398 0.85 3.27 26.70
C ASP A 398 1.01 2.77 25.25
N PRO A 399 1.81 3.46 24.41
CA PRO A 399 1.87 3.15 22.98
C PRO A 399 2.74 1.93 22.70
N GLY A 400 2.33 1.08 21.76
CA GLY A 400 3.18 0.00 21.27
C GLY A 400 4.37 0.48 20.41
N VAL A 401 5.16 -0.47 19.93
CA VAL A 401 6.38 -0.24 19.15
C VAL A 401 6.19 -0.69 17.71
N LEU A 402 6.55 0.16 16.76
CA LEU A 402 6.59 -0.21 15.35
C LEU A 402 7.96 -0.83 15.00
N VAL A 403 7.95 -2.06 14.49
CA VAL A 403 9.11 -2.71 13.84
C VAL A 403 8.89 -2.65 12.33
N LEU A 404 9.77 -1.94 11.62
CA LEU A 404 9.53 -1.55 10.23
C LEU A 404 10.70 -1.93 9.32
N SER A 405 10.41 -2.54 8.16
CA SER A 405 11.43 -2.78 7.14
C SER A 405 12.00 -1.47 6.59
N ARG A 406 13.32 -1.41 6.43
CA ARG A 406 14.02 -0.33 5.72
C ARG A 406 13.62 -0.20 4.25
N PHE A 407 12.92 -1.18 3.69
CA PHE A 407 12.47 -1.23 2.30
C PHE A 407 11.00 -0.84 2.11
N ALA A 408 10.32 -0.40 3.18
CA ALA A 408 9.05 0.30 3.08
C ALA A 408 9.29 1.81 2.91
N GLY A 409 8.57 2.46 1.99
CA GLY A 409 8.67 3.92 1.83
C GLY A 409 8.42 4.71 3.12
N ALA A 410 7.53 4.22 4.00
CA ALA A 410 7.24 4.83 5.29
C ALA A 410 8.46 4.90 6.23
N ALA A 411 9.50 4.08 6.01
CA ALA A 411 10.74 4.15 6.79
C ALA A 411 11.52 5.45 6.57
N ARG A 412 11.20 6.23 5.52
CA ARG A 412 11.75 7.57 5.28
C ARG A 412 11.12 8.65 6.17
N GLU A 413 9.92 8.39 6.70
CA GLU A 413 9.18 9.31 7.56
C GLU A 413 9.11 8.84 9.02
N LEU A 414 9.04 7.51 9.24
CA LEU A 414 8.91 6.87 10.55
C LEU A 414 10.27 6.36 11.06
N ASP A 415 11.26 7.24 11.10
CA ASP A 415 12.64 6.94 11.50
C ASP A 415 12.80 6.55 12.98
N ALA A 416 11.84 6.91 13.85
CA ALA A 416 11.79 6.45 15.24
C ALA A 416 11.21 5.03 15.42
N ALA A 417 10.83 4.33 14.34
CA ALA A 417 10.55 2.90 14.39
C ALA A 417 11.83 2.09 14.65
N LEU A 418 11.69 0.82 15.05
CA LEU A 418 12.80 -0.12 15.01
C LEU A 418 12.99 -0.59 13.56
N ILE A 419 13.91 0.07 12.85
CA ILE A 419 14.19 -0.22 11.45
C ILE A 419 14.99 -1.53 11.32
N VAL A 420 14.49 -2.45 10.50
CA VAL A 420 15.09 -3.76 10.28
C VAL A 420 15.35 -4.04 8.80
N ASN A 421 16.30 -4.94 8.55
CA ASN A 421 16.46 -5.55 7.24
C ASN A 421 15.72 -6.90 7.25
N PRO A 422 14.65 -7.11 6.45
CA PRO A 422 13.91 -8.37 6.44
C PRO A 422 14.70 -9.58 5.89
N TYR A 423 15.87 -9.36 5.31
CA TYR A 423 16.80 -10.44 4.94
C TYR A 423 17.66 -10.91 6.13
N ASP A 424 17.63 -10.20 7.25
CA ASP A 424 18.32 -10.55 8.50
C ASP A 424 17.31 -11.05 9.53
N THR A 425 17.05 -12.36 9.52
CA THR A 425 16.11 -13.02 10.43
C THR A 425 16.47 -12.79 11.90
N ARG A 426 17.76 -12.83 12.24
CA ARG A 426 18.23 -12.64 13.62
C ARG A 426 18.09 -11.18 14.05
N GLY A 427 18.49 -10.23 13.20
CA GLY A 427 18.28 -8.81 13.47
C GLY A 427 16.80 -8.45 13.67
N MET A 428 15.89 -9.10 12.92
CA MET A 428 14.45 -8.97 13.18
C MET A 428 14.03 -9.55 14.53
N ALA A 429 14.55 -10.71 14.93
CA ALA A 429 14.26 -11.31 16.24
C ALA A 429 14.77 -10.44 17.40
N GLU A 430 15.98 -9.88 17.28
CA GLU A 430 16.57 -8.95 18.24
C GLU A 430 15.73 -7.66 18.35
N ALA A 431 15.22 -7.15 17.23
CA ALA A 431 14.31 -6.00 17.23
C ALA A 431 12.96 -6.32 17.90
N LEU A 432 12.40 -7.51 17.71
CA LEU A 432 11.21 -7.95 18.42
C LEU A 432 11.47 -8.07 19.93
N ASN A 433 12.59 -8.65 20.34
CA ASN A 433 12.98 -8.74 21.75
C ASN A 433 13.10 -7.35 22.38
N ARG A 434 13.78 -6.42 21.70
CA ARG A 434 13.89 -5.02 22.13
C ARG A 434 12.51 -4.37 22.24
N ALA A 435 11.65 -4.54 21.24
CA ALA A 435 10.30 -3.98 21.25
C ALA A 435 9.45 -4.51 22.43
N LEU A 436 9.54 -5.81 22.74
CA LEU A 436 8.83 -6.44 23.86
C LEU A 436 9.33 -5.97 25.23
N THR A 437 10.59 -5.56 25.33
CA THR A 437 11.24 -5.16 26.58
C THR A 437 11.42 -3.63 26.71
N MET A 438 10.92 -2.87 25.74
CA MET A 438 11.11 -1.41 25.66
C MET A 438 10.44 -0.69 26.83
N PRO A 439 11.17 0.15 27.61
CA PRO A 439 10.60 0.97 28.67
C PRO A 439 9.52 1.93 28.15
N LEU A 440 8.52 2.22 28.98
CA LEU A 440 7.39 3.09 28.61
C LEU A 440 7.85 4.46 28.08
N GLU A 441 8.82 5.10 28.73
CA GLU A 441 9.34 6.40 28.31
C GLU A 441 9.92 6.39 26.89
N GLU A 442 10.67 5.34 26.54
CA GLU A 442 11.20 5.20 25.16
C GLU A 442 10.06 4.98 24.15
N ARG A 443 9.03 4.19 24.52
CA ARG A 443 7.86 3.98 23.67
C ARG A 443 7.10 5.28 23.41
N LYS A 444 6.84 6.08 24.46
CA LYS A 444 6.17 7.38 24.36
C LYS A 444 6.96 8.36 23.50
N ALA A 445 8.28 8.43 23.68
CA ALA A 445 9.14 9.30 22.88
C ALA A 445 9.12 8.94 21.38
N ARG A 446 9.25 7.65 21.04
CA ARG A 446 9.17 7.18 19.65
C ARG A 446 7.81 7.42 19.02
N TYR A 447 6.74 7.13 19.76
CA TYR A 447 5.36 7.37 19.33
C TYR A 447 5.11 8.86 19.03
N ALA A 448 5.48 9.75 19.95
CA ALA A 448 5.26 11.19 19.79
C ALA A 448 5.96 11.73 18.54
N HIS A 449 7.23 11.37 18.34
CA HIS A 449 7.99 11.76 17.15
C HIS A 449 7.34 11.28 15.85
N MET A 450 6.92 10.01 15.79
CA MET A 450 6.23 9.48 14.61
C MET A 450 4.87 10.13 14.37
N MET A 451 4.10 10.42 15.42
CA MET A 451 2.81 11.11 15.29
C MET A 451 2.96 12.53 14.74
N ASP A 452 3.98 13.27 15.16
CA ASP A 452 4.25 14.60 14.62
C ASP A 452 4.58 14.54 13.12
N ARG A 453 5.36 13.54 12.70
CA ARG A 453 5.62 13.28 11.27
C ARG A 453 4.35 12.94 10.50
N LEU A 454 3.50 12.07 11.04
CA LEU A 454 2.22 11.70 10.39
C LEU A 454 1.26 12.88 10.25
N ARG A 455 1.21 13.78 11.24
CA ARG A 455 0.38 15.00 11.17
C ARG A 455 0.91 15.99 10.15
N ALA A 456 2.24 16.18 10.10
CA ALA A 456 2.91 17.09 9.18
C ALA A 456 2.91 16.61 7.72
N ALA A 457 2.75 15.31 7.47
CA ALA A 457 2.68 14.70 6.13
C ALA A 457 1.40 13.85 5.98
N ASN A 458 0.27 14.41 6.38
CA ASN A 458 -1.02 13.73 6.31
C ASN A 458 -1.56 13.62 4.87
N LEU A 459 -2.67 12.90 4.72
CA LEU A 459 -3.26 12.63 3.41
C LEU A 459 -3.75 13.89 2.67
N THR A 460 -4.24 14.89 3.38
CA THR A 460 -4.64 16.19 2.81
C THR A 460 -3.45 16.89 2.17
N ILE A 461 -2.30 16.91 2.85
CA ILE A 461 -1.07 17.55 2.37
C ILE A 461 -0.56 16.86 1.09
N TRP A 462 -0.61 15.53 1.02
CA TRP A 462 -0.27 14.77 -0.19
C TRP A 462 -1.10 15.22 -1.40
N ARG A 463 -2.42 15.28 -1.23
CA ARG A 463 -3.35 15.74 -2.29
C ARG A 463 -3.07 17.18 -2.70
N GLU A 464 -3.04 18.10 -1.73
CA GLU A 464 -2.96 19.52 -2.01
C GLU A 464 -1.67 19.89 -2.72
N ARG A 465 -0.54 19.31 -2.29
CA ARG A 465 0.74 19.50 -2.96
C ARG A 465 0.70 18.99 -4.40
N PHE A 466 0.27 17.74 -4.61
CA PHE A 466 0.24 17.17 -5.96
C PHE A 466 -0.67 17.98 -6.90
N VAL A 467 -1.88 18.31 -6.45
CA VAL A 467 -2.85 19.07 -7.28
C VAL A 467 -2.37 20.50 -7.54
N ALA A 468 -1.74 21.15 -6.56
CA ALA A 468 -1.16 22.48 -6.75
C ALA A 468 -0.02 22.45 -7.78
N ASP A 469 0.89 21.48 -7.69
CA ASP A 469 1.98 21.33 -8.65
C ASP A 469 1.48 20.97 -10.05
N LEU A 470 0.46 20.11 -10.17
CA LEU A 470 -0.13 19.75 -11.46
C LEU A 470 -0.79 20.95 -12.15
N ARG A 471 -1.44 21.84 -11.41
CA ARG A 471 -2.00 23.09 -11.96
C ARG A 471 -0.94 23.99 -12.58
N ASN A 472 0.27 23.96 -12.04
CA ASN A 472 1.40 24.80 -12.45
C ASN A 472 2.41 24.07 -13.35
N ALA A 473 2.15 22.81 -13.71
CA ALA A 473 3.07 22.02 -14.53
C ALA A 473 3.21 22.61 -15.95
N PRO A 474 4.26 22.26 -16.72
CA PRO A 474 4.32 22.53 -18.15
C PRO A 474 3.16 21.83 -18.86
N SER A 475 2.49 22.49 -19.81
CA SER A 475 1.42 21.84 -20.59
C SER A 475 2.07 21.19 -21.80
N GLN A 476 1.80 19.90 -22.00
CA GLN A 476 2.17 19.18 -23.21
C GLN A 476 1.33 19.61 -24.40
#